data_AF-I4G0Z2-F1
#
_entry.id   AF-I4G0Z2-F1
#
_cell.length_a   1.000
_cell.length_b   1.000
_cell.length_c   1.000
_cell.angle_alpha   90.00
_cell.angle_beta   90.00
_cell.angle_gamma   90.00
#
_symmetry.space_group_name_H-M   'P 1'
#
loop_
_entity.id
_entity.type
_entity.pdbx_description
1 polymer ?
#
loop_
_entity_poly.entity_id
_entity_poly.type
_entity_poly.pdbx_seq_one_letter_code
_entity_poly.pdbx_strand_id
1 'polypeptide(L)'
;MSYQHSSFDCTSANFEKAALSHFRTLVAFLPDNCRVYRQTWEFSTVLCLDFLACLQGLAITHQNFAHLVNVTQELGLGQAIILKVGNKIVEWHRLS
;
A
#
# COMPACT_ATOMS: atom_id res chain seq x y z
N MET A 1 -25.81 34.82 -8.50
CA MET A 1 -25.46 33.39 -8.37
C MET A 1 -23.95 33.30 -8.25
N SER A 2 -23.46 33.22 -7.02
CA SER A 2 -22.03 33.07 -6.72
C SER A 2 -21.67 31.60 -6.92
N TYR A 3 -20.91 31.31 -7.98
CA TYR A 3 -20.28 30.01 -8.14
C TYR A 3 -19.29 29.84 -6.99
N GLN A 4 -19.69 29.11 -5.95
CA GLN A 4 -18.74 28.54 -5.00
C GLN A 4 -17.90 27.55 -5.81
N HIS A 5 -16.77 28.02 -6.33
CA HIS A 5 -15.64 27.14 -6.62
C HIS A 5 -15.26 26.50 -5.28
N SER A 6 -15.87 25.36 -4.95
CA SER A 6 -15.19 24.42 -4.07
C SER A 6 -13.89 24.13 -4.78
N SER A 7 -12.78 24.68 -4.28
CA SER A 7 -11.47 24.19 -4.69
C SER A 7 -11.50 22.70 -4.39
N PHE A 8 -11.65 21.90 -5.45
CA PHE A 8 -11.31 20.50 -5.35
C PHE A 8 -9.81 20.51 -5.06
N ASP A 9 -9.45 20.46 -3.77
CA ASP A 9 -8.08 20.30 -3.31
C ASP A 9 -7.64 18.87 -3.67
N CYS A 10 -7.57 18.57 -4.96
CA CYS A 10 -7.10 17.31 -5.52
C CYS A 10 -5.57 17.32 -5.49
N THR A 11 -5.00 17.24 -4.28
CA THR A 11 -3.57 17.13 -4.08
C THR A 11 -3.12 15.69 -4.32
N SER A 12 -1.84 15.50 -4.67
CA SER A 12 -1.23 14.17 -4.75
C SER A 12 -1.39 13.36 -3.45
N ALA A 13 -1.36 14.03 -2.30
CA ALA A 13 -1.60 13.41 -0.99
C ALA A 13 -3.03 12.86 -0.84
N ASN A 14 -4.03 13.55 -1.39
CA ASN A 14 -5.42 13.06 -1.37
C ASN A 14 -5.60 11.84 -2.27
N PHE A 15 -4.96 11.83 -3.44
CA PHE A 15 -4.93 10.64 -4.30
C PHE A 15 -4.20 9.47 -3.64
N GLU A 16 -3.06 9.70 -3.00
CA GLU A 16 -2.32 8.68 -2.24
C GLU A 16 -3.21 8.04 -1.18
N LYS A 17 -3.87 8.88 -0.37
CA LYS A 17 -4.75 8.42 0.70
C LYS A 17 -5.92 7.61 0.13
N ALA A 18 -6.54 8.08 -0.95
CA ALA A 18 -7.66 7.37 -1.57
C ALA A 18 -7.23 6.01 -2.14
N ALA A 19 -6.09 5.95 -2.84
CA ALA A 19 -5.55 4.73 -3.41
C ALA A 19 -5.21 3.70 -2.33
N LEU A 20 -4.52 4.10 -1.26
CA LEU A 20 -4.18 3.21 -0.14
C LEU A 20 -5.42 2.80 0.67
N SER A 21 -6.42 3.68 0.79
CA SER A 21 -7.68 3.33 1.44
C SER A 21 -8.43 2.28 0.61
N HIS A 22 -8.53 2.46 -0.70
CA HIS A 22 -9.16 1.50 -1.60
C HIS A 22 -8.43 0.15 -1.60
N PHE A 23 -7.09 0.17 -1.69
CA PHE A 23 -6.24 -1.00 -1.52
C PHE A 23 -6.59 -1.78 -0.25
N ARG A 24 -6.65 -1.10 0.90
CA ARG A 24 -7.00 -1.74 2.18
C ARG A 24 -8.37 -2.42 2.17
N THR A 25 -9.35 -1.87 1.45
CA THR A 25 -10.66 -2.53 1.33
C THR A 25 -10.59 -3.84 0.55
N LEU A 26 -9.66 -3.96 -0.40
CA LEU A 26 -9.47 -5.15 -1.24
C LEU A 26 -8.57 -6.21 -0.57
N VAL A 27 -7.66 -5.78 0.32
CA VAL A 27 -6.80 -6.67 1.12
C VAL A 27 -7.23 -6.75 2.58
N ALA A 28 -8.52 -7.00 2.83
CA ALA A 28 -9.10 -7.03 4.18
C ALA A 28 -8.49 -8.07 5.14
N PHE A 29 -7.69 -9.01 4.65
CA PHE A 29 -6.90 -9.94 5.48
C PHE A 29 -5.72 -9.25 6.18
N LEU A 30 -5.29 -8.07 5.72
CA LEU A 30 -4.21 -7.31 6.31
C LEU A 30 -4.68 -6.64 7.60
N PRO A 31 -3.97 -6.78 8.73
CA PRO A 31 -4.37 -6.14 9.97
C PRO A 31 -4.44 -4.60 9.86
N ASP A 32 -5.40 -3.98 10.54
CA ASP A 32 -5.60 -2.53 10.51
C ASP A 32 -4.39 -1.73 11.01
N ASN A 33 -3.59 -2.32 11.88
CA ASN A 33 -2.37 -1.74 12.42
C ASN A 33 -1.12 -2.02 11.56
N CYS A 34 -1.25 -2.78 10.45
CA CYS A 34 -0.16 -2.91 9.47
C CYS A 34 0.00 -1.61 8.70
N ARG A 35 1.16 -0.97 8.79
CA ARG A 35 1.37 0.30 8.11
C ARG A 35 1.62 0.03 6.62
N VAL A 36 0.77 0.60 5.77
CA VAL A 36 0.86 0.51 4.31
C VAL A 36 1.20 1.88 3.75
N TYR A 37 2.22 1.97 2.92
CA TYR A 37 2.62 3.22 2.29
C TYR A 37 3.45 2.96 1.03
N ARG A 38 3.45 3.92 0.09
CA ARG A 38 4.36 3.89 -1.05
C ARG A 38 5.65 4.63 -0.72
N GLN A 39 6.76 4.16 -1.29
CA GLN A 39 8.04 4.83 -1.21
C GLN A 39 8.74 4.80 -2.58
N THR A 40 9.42 5.88 -2.93
CA THR A 40 10.29 5.90 -4.10
C THR A 40 11.67 5.38 -3.73
N TRP A 41 12.18 4.45 -4.52
CA TRP A 41 13.49 3.85 -4.43
C TRP A 41 14.17 4.02 -5.78
N GLU A 42 15.14 4.94 -5.85
CA GLU A 42 15.79 5.38 -7.09
C GLU A 42 14.74 5.79 -8.15
N PHE A 43 14.44 4.88 -9.08
CA PHE A 43 13.53 5.08 -10.22
C PHE A 43 12.25 4.23 -10.13
N SER A 44 12.01 3.54 -9.01
CA SER A 44 10.85 2.67 -8.81
C SER A 44 10.03 3.12 -7.61
N THR A 45 8.71 3.03 -7.73
CA THR A 45 7.78 3.11 -6.60
C THR A 45 7.55 1.72 -6.05
N VAL A 46 7.76 1.54 -4.75
CA VAL A 46 7.52 0.28 -4.05
C VAL A 46 6.39 0.45 -3.05
N LEU A 47 5.55 -0.56 -2.93
CA LEU A 47 4.53 -0.65 -1.89
C LEU A 47 5.15 -1.32 -0.66
N CYS A 48 5.21 -0.62 0.47
CA CYS A 48 5.74 -1.12 1.72
C CYS A 48 4.60 -1.52 2.66
N LEU A 49 4.67 -2.75 3.18
CA LEU A 49 3.84 -3.24 4.27
C LEU A 49 4.74 -3.46 5.49
N ASP A 50 4.57 -2.62 6.52
CA ASP A 50 5.34 -2.70 7.76
C ASP A 50 4.50 -3.32 8.88
N PHE A 51 4.98 -4.46 9.37
CA PHE A 51 4.34 -5.32 10.37
C PHE A 51 4.87 -5.07 11.80
N LEU A 52 5.62 -3.99 12.06
CA LEU A 52 6.16 -3.69 13.39
C LEU A 52 5.09 -3.74 14.50
N ALA A 53 3.87 -3.27 14.21
CA ALA A 53 2.75 -3.26 15.15
C ALA A 53 1.89 -4.53 15.11
N CYS A 54 2.13 -5.46 14.16
CA CYS A 54 1.25 -6.59 13.86
C CYS A 54 2.00 -7.81 13.29
N LEU A 55 2.98 -8.33 14.02
CA LEU A 55 3.84 -9.42 13.55
C LEU A 55 3.05 -10.66 13.09
N GLN A 56 1.94 -10.96 13.75
CA GLN A 56 1.04 -12.08 13.37
C GLN A 56 0.45 -11.93 11.95
N GLY A 57 0.35 -10.70 11.43
CA GLY A 57 -0.14 -10.42 10.09
C GLY A 57 0.78 -10.90 8.98
N LEU A 58 2.05 -11.16 9.27
CA LEU A 58 3.03 -11.59 8.27
C LEU A 58 2.67 -12.97 7.70
N ALA A 59 2.32 -13.93 8.58
CA ALA A 59 1.93 -15.27 8.18
C ALA A 59 0.65 -15.28 7.32
N ILE A 60 -0.34 -14.49 7.71
CA ILE A 60 -1.60 -14.31 6.95
C ILE A 60 -1.31 -13.68 5.58
N THR A 61 -0.41 -12.70 5.54
CA THR A 61 0.00 -12.04 4.29
C THR A 61 0.68 -13.02 3.36
N HIS A 62 1.57 -13.89 3.85
CA HIS A 62 2.18 -14.93 3.03
C HIS A 62 1.16 -15.92 2.45
N GLN A 63 0.16 -16.33 3.22
CA GLN A 63 -0.91 -17.22 2.74
C GLN A 63 -1.74 -16.58 1.61
N ASN A 64 -1.90 -15.26 1.63
CA ASN A 64 -2.71 -14.50 0.68
C ASN A 64 -1.86 -13.69 -0.31
N PHE A 65 -0.57 -14.01 -0.44
CA PHE A 65 0.39 -13.16 -1.14
C PHE A 65 0.06 -12.99 -2.63
N ALA A 66 -0.48 -14.03 -3.27
CA ALA A 66 -0.93 -13.93 -4.67
C ALA A 66 -2.06 -12.90 -4.85
N HIS A 67 -3.01 -12.84 -3.91
CA HIS A 67 -4.08 -11.83 -3.92
C HIS A 67 -3.51 -10.42 -3.68
N LEU A 68 -2.55 -10.29 -2.75
CA LEU A 68 -1.83 -9.04 -2.50
C LEU A 68 -1.14 -8.52 -3.79
N VAL A 69 -0.43 -9.39 -4.50
CA VAL A 69 0.23 -9.09 -5.78
C VAL A 69 -0.79 -8.62 -6.81
N ASN A 70 -1.89 -9.37 -6.99
CA ASN A 70 -2.92 -9.04 -7.97
C ASN A 70 -3.53 -7.65 -7.72
N VAL A 71 -3.97 -7.38 -6.50
CA VAL A 71 -4.56 -6.08 -6.13
C VAL A 71 -3.53 -4.95 -6.29
N THR A 72 -2.26 -5.18 -5.94
CA THR A 72 -1.21 -4.17 -6.10
C THR A 72 -0.98 -3.81 -7.57
N GLN A 73 -1.00 -4.80 -8.46
CA GLN A 73 -0.86 -4.62 -9.91
C GLN A 73 -2.10 -3.94 -10.52
N GLU A 74 -3.30 -4.40 -10.17
CA GLU A 74 -4.57 -3.82 -10.64
C GLU A 74 -4.70 -2.33 -10.30
N LEU A 75 -4.25 -1.94 -9.11
CA LEU A 75 -4.28 -0.54 -8.65
C LEU A 75 -3.04 0.28 -9.05
N GLY A 76 -2.06 -0.33 -9.71
CA GLY A 76 -0.84 0.35 -10.16
C GLY A 76 -0.03 0.99 -9.03
N LEU A 77 -0.01 0.37 -7.85
CA LEU A 77 0.56 1.00 -6.64
C LEU A 77 2.09 0.96 -6.58
N GLY A 78 2.74 0.15 -7.42
CA GLY A 78 4.19 0.10 -7.47
C GLY A 78 4.71 -0.97 -8.42
N GLN A 79 6.03 -1.10 -8.47
CA GLN A 79 6.76 -2.12 -9.24
C GLN A 79 7.29 -3.25 -8.34
N ALA A 80 7.22 -3.09 -7.03
CA ALA A 80 7.57 -4.12 -6.06
C ALA A 80 6.77 -3.95 -4.77
N ILE A 81 6.66 -5.05 -4.04
CA ILE A 81 6.11 -5.12 -2.69
C ILE A 81 7.26 -5.43 -1.73
N ILE A 82 7.34 -4.69 -0.64
CA ILE A 82 8.31 -4.93 0.44
C ILE A 82 7.56 -5.25 1.72
N LEU A 83 7.84 -6.41 2.30
CA LEU A 83 7.39 -6.75 3.64
C LEU A 83 8.48 -6.37 4.64
N LYS A 84 8.12 -5.58 5.66
CA LYS A 84 9.06 -5.04 6.65
C LYS A 84 8.59 -5.30 8.08
N VAL A 85 9.55 -5.28 8.99
CA VAL A 85 9.31 -5.16 10.43
C VAL A 85 10.20 -4.02 10.92
N GLY A 86 9.62 -2.83 11.00
CA GLY A 86 10.34 -1.59 11.23
C GLY A 86 11.40 -1.35 10.15
N ASN A 87 12.67 -1.24 10.58
CA ASN A 87 13.79 -0.99 9.66
C ASN A 87 14.27 -2.25 8.94
N LYS A 88 13.82 -3.44 9.33
CA LYS A 88 14.23 -4.70 8.71
C LYS A 88 13.33 -5.04 7.53
N ILE A 89 13.93 -5.28 6.37
CA ILE A 89 13.24 -5.90 5.23
C ILE A 89 13.23 -7.40 5.45
N VAL A 90 12.04 -7.98 5.41
CA VAL A 90 11.83 -9.42 5.55
C VAL A 90 11.73 -10.05 4.17
N GLU A 91 11.03 -9.40 3.25
CA GLU A 91 10.83 -9.91 1.89
C GLU A 91 10.75 -8.76 0.89
N TRP A 92 11.22 -9.04 -0.33
CA TRP A 92 11.09 -8.20 -1.49
C TRP A 92 10.51 -9.02 -2.63
N HIS A 93 9.43 -8.53 -3.23
CA HIS A 93 8.81 -9.17 -4.38
C HIS A 93 8.64 -8.17 -5.52
N ARG A 94 9.31 -8.42 -6.65
CA ARG A 94 9.15 -7.60 -7.86
C ARG A 94 7.88 -8.01 -8.58
N LEU A 95 7.07 -7.04 -8.97
CA LEU A 95 5.86 -7.25 -9.75
C LEU A 95 6.27 -7.32 -11.23
N SER A 96 5.86 -8.40 -11.90
CA SER A 96 6.14 -8.69 -13.31
C SER A 96 4.96 -8.37 -14.20
#